data_AF-A0A956Z6C8-F1
#
_entry.id   AF-A0A956Z6C8-F1
#
_cell.length_a   1.000
_cell.length_b   1.000
_cell.length_c   1.000
_cell.angle_alpha   90.00
_cell.angle_beta   90.00
_cell.angle_gamma   90.00
#
_symmetry.space_group_name_H-M   'P 1'
#
loop_
_entity.id
_entity.type
_entity.pdbx_description
1 polymer ?
#
loop_
_entity_poly.entity_id
_entity_poly.type
_entity_poly.pdbx_seq_one_letter_code
_entity_poly.pdbx_strand_id
1 'polypeptide(L)'
;GFVAGDEVVRFMALLIGEVIDDVGTSEDYAGHPGRDNFVIITHAEDAEALRQRLIARFNAEVLQHYSFIDRERGYVLVPDPMYGERQVPLMSL
;
A
#
# COMPACT_ATOMS: atom_id res chain seq x y z
N GLY A 1 1.37 -10.62 10.78
CA GLY A 1 0.18 -11.13 11.50
C GLY A 1 -1.05 -10.68 10.77
N PHE A 2 -2.11 -11.49 10.74
CA PHE A 2 -3.35 -11.23 9.99
C PHE A 2 -3.89 -9.80 10.18
N VAL A 3 -3.88 -9.30 11.43
CA VAL A 3 -4.32 -7.93 11.79
C VAL A 3 -3.52 -6.82 11.10
N ALA A 4 -2.19 -6.94 11.02
CA ALA A 4 -1.35 -5.93 10.38
C ALA A 4 -1.54 -5.90 8.86
N GLY A 5 -1.89 -7.04 8.25
CA GLY A 5 -2.21 -7.10 6.82
C GLY A 5 -3.53 -6.38 6.52
N ASP A 6 -4.57 -6.66 7.30
CA ASP A 6 -5.88 -6.02 7.13
C ASP A 6 -5.82 -4.50 7.32
N GLU A 7 -4.97 -4.02 8.25
CA GLU A 7 -4.74 -2.59 8.43
C GLU A 7 -4.12 -1.93 7.21
N VAL A 8 -3.18 -2.60 6.52
CA VAL A 8 -2.54 -2.07 5.31
C VAL A 8 -3.51 -2.08 4.13
N VAL A 9 -4.36 -3.10 4.01
CA VAL A 9 -5.43 -3.13 3.00
C VAL A 9 -6.41 -1.97 3.22
N ARG A 10 -6.82 -1.72 4.47
CA ARG A 10 -7.67 -0.56 4.81
C ARG A 10 -6.97 0.76 4.50
N PHE A 11 -5.69 0.88 4.83
CA PHE A 11 -4.87 2.05 4.51
C PHE A 11 -4.83 2.29 2.99
N MET A 12 -4.60 1.26 2.18
CA MET A 12 -4.60 1.38 0.72
C MET A 12 -5.95 1.86 0.18
N ALA A 13 -7.07 1.36 0.72
CA ALA A 13 -8.41 1.80 0.30
C ALA A 13 -8.65 3.29 0.56
N LEU A 14 -8.22 3.80 1.73
CA LEU A 14 -8.31 5.21 2.06
C LEU A 14 -7.40 6.06 1.17
N LEU A 15 -6.17 5.60 0.97
CA LEU A 15 -5.19 6.28 0.13
C LEU A 15 -5.69 6.42 -1.32
N ILE A 16 -6.33 5.39 -1.88
CA ILE A 16 -6.91 5.46 -3.22
C ILE A 16 -7.96 6.57 -3.31
N GLY A 17 -8.87 6.66 -2.34
CA GLY A 17 -9.88 7.71 -2.31
C GLY A 17 -9.25 9.10 -2.28
N GLU A 18 -8.29 9.31 -1.40
CA GLU A 18 -7.59 10.60 -1.28
C GLU A 18 -6.82 10.99 -2.55
N VAL A 19 -6.23 10.03 -3.26
CA VAL A 19 -5.51 10.32 -4.51
C VAL A 19 -6.47 10.59 -5.66
N ILE A 20 -7.62 9.90 -5.73
CA ILE A 20 -8.67 10.22 -6.70
C ILE A 20 -9.19 11.65 -6.46
N ASP A 21 -9.38 12.04 -5.20
CA ASP A 21 -9.81 13.41 -4.86
C ASP A 21 -8.76 14.49 -5.22
N ASP A 22 -7.46 14.15 -5.20
CA ASP A 22 -6.33 15.07 -5.47
C ASP A 22 -6.09 15.26 -6.98
N VAL A 23 -6.04 14.16 -7.75
CA VAL A 23 -5.59 14.17 -9.15
C VAL A 23 -6.49 13.41 -10.13
N GLY A 24 -7.56 12.79 -9.64
CA GLY A 24 -8.54 12.04 -10.43
C GLY A 24 -9.71 12.91 -10.91
N THR A 25 -10.85 12.26 -11.15
CA THR A 25 -12.10 12.93 -11.54
C THR A 25 -13.29 12.43 -10.72
N SER A 26 -14.40 13.19 -10.73
CA SER A 26 -15.65 12.78 -10.06
C SER A 26 -16.32 11.55 -10.70
N GLU A 27 -15.90 11.16 -11.91
CA GLU A 27 -16.42 9.98 -12.62
C GLU A 27 -15.51 8.75 -12.43
N ASP A 28 -14.50 8.86 -11.57
CA ASP A 28 -13.59 7.75 -11.28
C ASP A 28 -14.24 6.72 -10.36
N TYR A 29 -13.92 5.46 -10.61
CA TYR A 29 -14.40 4.32 -9.83
C TYR A 29 -13.21 3.60 -9.19
N ALA A 30 -13.29 3.35 -7.89
CA ALA A 30 -12.38 2.47 -7.16
C ALA A 30 -13.15 1.28 -6.59
N GLY A 31 -12.65 0.07 -6.86
CA GLY A 31 -13.22 -1.19 -6.39
C GLY A 31 -12.16 -2.08 -5.74
N HIS A 32 -12.62 -2.94 -4.84
CA HIS A 32 -11.79 -3.94 -4.17
C HIS A 32 -12.37 -5.35 -4.44
N PRO A 33 -11.91 -6.06 -5.47
CA PRO A 33 -12.40 -7.40 -5.80
C PRO A 33 -12.11 -8.46 -4.72
N GLY A 34 -11.22 -8.15 -3.78
CA GLY A 34 -10.91 -8.96 -2.60
C GLY A 34 -9.40 -9.09 -2.33
N ARG A 35 -9.08 -9.53 -1.11
CA ARG A 35 -7.71 -9.71 -0.59
C ARG A 35 -6.93 -8.40 -0.53
N ASP A 36 -5.95 -8.24 -1.40
CA ASP A 36 -5.02 -7.12 -1.51
C ASP A 36 -5.08 -6.43 -2.89
N ASN A 37 -6.05 -6.82 -3.73
CA ASN A 37 -6.19 -6.28 -5.07
C ASN A 37 -7.16 -5.10 -5.10
N PHE A 38 -6.77 -4.02 -5.79
CA PHE A 38 -7.62 -2.86 -6.03
C PHE A 38 -7.69 -2.60 -7.53
N VAL A 39 -8.84 -2.12 -7.99
CA VAL A 39 -9.07 -1.73 -9.38
C VAL A 39 -9.56 -0.30 -9.40
N ILE A 40 -8.91 0.52 -10.21
CA ILE A 40 -9.30 1.91 -10.45
C ILE A 40 -9.61 2.05 -11.93
N ILE A 41 -10.78 2.61 -12.23
CA ILE A 41 -11.18 3.04 -13.57
C ILE A 41 -11.27 4.55 -13.49
N THR A 42 -10.40 5.26 -14.22
CA THR A 42 -10.29 6.71 -14.16
C THR A 42 -10.58 7.35 -15.52
N HIS A 43 -11.20 8.52 -15.48
CA HIS A 43 -11.40 9.42 -16.62
C HIS A 43 -10.37 10.56 -16.63
N ALA A 44 -9.38 10.54 -15.73
CA ALA A 44 -8.31 11.53 -15.70
C ALA A 44 -7.53 11.54 -17.02
N GLU A 45 -7.18 12.73 -17.50
CA GLU A 45 -6.38 12.90 -18.72
C GLU A 45 -4.98 12.28 -18.56
N ASP A 46 -4.44 12.30 -17.34
CA ASP A 46 -3.14 11.73 -17.00
C ASP A 46 -3.28 10.63 -15.93
N ALA A 47 -3.60 9.42 -16.39
CA ALA A 47 -3.66 8.24 -15.53
C ALA A 47 -2.28 7.86 -14.94
N GLU A 48 -1.18 8.25 -15.57
CA GLU A 48 0.16 7.97 -15.05
C GLU A 48 0.47 8.86 -13.83
N ALA A 49 0.02 10.12 -13.82
CA ALA A 49 0.12 10.98 -12.66
C ALA A 49 -0.60 10.36 -11.43
N LEU A 50 -1.81 9.84 -11.63
CA LEU A 50 -2.56 9.13 -10.59
C LEU A 50 -1.79 7.91 -10.06
N ARG A 51 -1.26 7.08 -10.96
CA ARG A 51 -0.45 5.90 -10.62
C ARG A 51 0.80 6.27 -9.82
N GLN A 52 1.57 7.25 -10.30
CA GLN A 52 2.80 7.70 -9.64
C GLN A 52 2.52 8.30 -8.27
N ARG A 53 1.41 9.05 -8.13
CA ARG A 53 0.97 9.60 -6.85
C ARG A 53 0.63 8.51 -5.85
N LEU A 54 -0.08 7.46 -6.27
CA LEU A 54 -0.39 6.30 -5.43
C LEU A 54 0.89 5.60 -4.95
N ILE A 55 1.81 5.28 -5.87
CA ILE A 55 3.07 4.59 -5.55
C ILE A 55 3.90 5.41 -4.57
N ALA A 56 4.06 6.72 -4.84
CA ALA A 56 4.85 7.60 -4.01
C ALA A 56 4.28 7.71 -2.59
N ARG A 57 2.96 7.91 -2.45
CA ARG A 57 2.31 8.01 -1.14
C ARG A 57 2.32 6.68 -0.39
N PHE A 58 2.00 5.58 -1.05
CA PHE A 58 2.00 4.27 -0.42
C PHE A 58 3.38 3.94 0.13
N ASN A 59 4.44 4.06 -0.68
CA ASN A 59 5.81 3.73 -0.26
C ASN A 59 6.32 4.62 0.89
N ALA A 60 5.85 5.87 0.99
CA ALA A 60 6.21 6.76 2.09
C ALA A 60 5.42 6.46 3.37
N GLU A 61 4.10 6.27 3.24
CA GLU A 61 3.18 6.21 4.38
C GLU A 61 3.05 4.78 4.94
N VAL A 62 3.23 3.73 4.13
CA VAL A 62 3.16 2.32 4.60
C VAL A 62 4.19 2.03 5.70
N LEU A 63 5.28 2.80 5.74
CA LEU A 63 6.32 2.73 6.78
C LEU A 63 5.73 2.93 8.20
N GLN A 64 4.62 3.67 8.36
CA GLN A 64 3.98 3.89 9.66
C GLN A 64 3.44 2.60 10.31
N HIS A 65 3.24 1.54 9.51
CA HIS A 65 2.81 0.22 9.99
C HIS A 65 3.97 -0.63 10.52
N TYR A 66 5.20 -0.11 10.48
CA TYR A 66 6.40 -0.81 10.93
C TYR A 66 7.01 -0.14 12.17
N SER A 67 7.70 -0.95 12.98
CA SER A 67 8.46 -0.42 14.10
C SER A 67 9.60 0.49 13.63
N PHE A 68 10.09 1.36 14.50
CA PHE A 68 11.26 2.19 14.19
C PHE A 68 12.48 1.34 13.78
N ILE A 69 12.70 0.21 14.46
CA ILE A 69 13.83 -0.69 14.21
C ILE A 69 13.73 -1.33 12.82
N ASP A 70 12.54 -1.78 12.42
CA ASP A 70 12.33 -2.41 11.11
C ASP A 70 12.49 -1.38 9.97
N ARG A 71 12.05 -0.15 10.19
CA ARG A 71 12.23 0.96 9.24
C ARG A 71 13.69 1.31 9.02
N GLU A 72 14.48 1.44 10.09
CA GLU A 72 15.91 1.74 9.96
C GLU A 72 16.69 0.61 9.27
N ARG A 73 16.27 -0.64 9.48
CA ARG A 73 16.92 -1.80 8.87
C ARG A 73 16.44 -2.09 7.44
N GLY A 74 15.25 -1.64 7.07
CA GLY A 74 14.66 -1.85 5.75
C GLY A 74 14.05 -3.24 5.54
N TYR A 75 13.88 -4.03 6.60
CA TYR A 75 13.28 -5.36 6.56
C TYR A 75 12.68 -5.73 7.92
N VAL A 76 11.72 -6.67 7.91
CA VAL A 76 11.19 -7.33 9.10
C VAL A 76 11.79 -8.74 9.24
N LEU A 77 12.03 -9.16 10.48
CA LEU A 77 12.40 -10.54 10.81
C LEU A 77 11.13 -11.34 11.07
N VAL A 78 10.92 -12.39 10.27
CA VAL A 78 9.77 -13.29 10.40
C VAL A 78 10.29 -14.66 10.85
N PRO A 79 9.68 -15.29 11.87
CA PRO A 79 10.05 -16.64 12.27
C PRO A 79 9.94 -17.62 11.10
N ASP A 80 11.01 -18.38 10.89
CA ASP A 80 11.09 -19.42 9.85
C ASP A 80 11.25 -20.78 10.54
N PRO A 81 10.30 -21.73 10.39
CA PRO A 81 10.37 -23.03 11.05
C PRO A 81 11.60 -23.87 10.68
N MET A 82 12.25 -23.59 9.55
CA MET A 82 13.40 -24.34 9.03
C MET A 82 14.73 -23.63 9.28
N TYR A 83 14.73 -22.29 9.28
CA TYR A 83 15.94 -21.47 9.36
C TYR A 83 16.02 -20.53 10.57
N GLY A 84 15.06 -20.62 11.49
CA GLY A 84 14.95 -19.77 12.68
C GLY A 84 14.28 -18.43 12.37
N GLU A 85 14.93 -17.58 11.58
CA GLU A 85 14.40 -16.27 11.17
C GLU A 85 14.74 -15.97 9.71
N ARG A 86 13.80 -15.33 9.01
CA ARG A 86 13.96 -14.88 7.64
C ARG A 86 13.73 -13.37 7.54
N GLN A 87 14.61 -12.70 6.80
CA GLN A 87 14.45 -11.29 6.46
C GLN A 87 13.45 -11.16 5.31
N VAL A 88 12.46 -10.28 5.48
CA VAL A 88 11.48 -9.94 4.45
C VAL A 88 11.50 -8.43 4.27
N PRO A 89 11.61 -7.92 3.03
CA PRO A 89 11.61 -6.47 2.78
C PRO A 89 10.31 -5.82 3.26
N LEU A 90 10.36 -4.52 3.52
CA LEU A 90 9.15 -3.74 3.79
C LEU A 90 8.25 -3.72 2.55
N MET A 91 6.95 -3.54 2.78
CA MET A 91 5.96 -3.45 1.71
C MET A 91 6.24 -2.25 0.83
N SER A 92 6.04 -2.44 -0.47
CA SER A 92 6.10 -1.40 -1.50
C SER A 92 5.07 -1.70 -2.59
N LEU A 93 4.60 -0.66 -3.27
CA LEU A 93 3.73 -0.74 -4.44
C LEU A 93 4.51 -0.58 -5.75
#